data_AF-A0A1G0CS75-F1
#
_entry.id   AF-A0A1G0CS75-F1
#
_cell.length_a   1.000
_cell.length_b   1.000
_cell.length_c   1.000
_cell.angle_alpha   90.00
_cell.angle_beta   90.00
_cell.angle_gamma   90.00
#
_symmetry.space_group_name_H-M   'P 1'
#
loop_
_entity.id
_entity.type
_entity.pdbx_description
1 polymer ?
#
loop_
_entity_poly.entity_id
_entity_poly.type
_entity_poly.pdbx_seq_one_letter_code
_entity_poly.pdbx_strand_id
1 'polypeptide(L)'
;MSTKVRLFDISSPDEFFRVICRAAKLLRSAQAKETERLLFIIFGLNHLREWIAPDYKAGLPETSEEHFFEAIYKLDSFKLLNAICNHTKHLRPFSGCVETKYGLKISEWPDIDSVASFDDGPPSGYSVDGCDVLDAIDEVTRFYDEEWFSMPARATSK
;
A
#
# COMPACT_ATOMS: atom_id res chain seq x y z
N MET A 1 -15.18 -29.89 -4.78
CA MET A 1 -14.94 -29.12 -3.55
C MET A 1 -14.03 -27.97 -3.92
N SER A 2 -14.52 -26.72 -3.90
CA SER A 2 -13.68 -25.55 -4.19
C SER A 2 -12.77 -25.31 -2.98
N THR A 3 -11.46 -25.43 -3.18
CA THR A 3 -10.45 -25.10 -2.18
C THR A 3 -10.54 -23.60 -1.93
N LYS A 4 -11.13 -23.18 -0.80
CA LYS A 4 -11.06 -21.78 -0.37
C LYS A 4 -9.58 -21.44 -0.19
N VAL A 5 -9.04 -20.62 -1.09
CA VAL A 5 -7.69 -20.07 -0.94
C VAL A 5 -7.70 -19.24 0.33
N ARG A 6 -6.92 -19.65 1.34
CA ARG A 6 -6.66 -18.88 2.55
C ARG A 6 -5.18 -18.63 2.62
N LEU A 7 -4.79 -17.36 2.67
CA LEU A 7 -3.43 -16.97 3.00
C LEU A 7 -3.43 -16.62 4.50
N PHE A 8 -2.89 -17.51 5.33
CA PHE A 8 -3.11 -17.46 6.78
C PHE A 8 -4.62 -17.42 7.12
N ASP A 9 -5.04 -16.48 7.95
CA ASP A 9 -6.45 -16.24 8.32
C ASP A 9 -7.18 -15.25 7.40
N ILE A 10 -6.57 -14.87 6.27
CA ILE A 10 -7.17 -13.96 5.28
C ILE A 10 -7.83 -14.79 4.18
N SER A 11 -9.14 -14.62 4.02
CA SER A 11 -9.99 -15.40 3.13
C SER A 11 -10.68 -14.59 2.03
N SER A 12 -10.54 -13.26 2.03
CA SER A 12 -11.10 -12.39 1.00
C SER A 12 -10.24 -11.13 0.76
N PRO A 13 -10.42 -10.45 -0.40
CA PRO A 13 -9.80 -9.14 -0.64
C PRO A 13 -10.22 -8.08 0.38
N ASP A 14 -11.47 -8.09 0.85
CA ASP A 14 -11.96 -7.16 1.88
C ASP A 14 -11.23 -7.34 3.22
N GLU A 15 -11.04 -8.59 3.65
CA GLU A 15 -10.27 -8.88 4.86
C GLU A 15 -8.82 -8.41 4.71
N PHE A 16 -8.19 -8.62 3.55
CA PHE A 16 -6.83 -8.14 3.30
C PHE A 16 -6.76 -6.61 3.33
N PHE A 17 -7.70 -5.93 2.67
CA PHE A 17 -7.81 -4.48 2.66
C PHE A 17 -7.91 -3.92 4.09
N ARG A 18 -8.75 -4.49 4.94
CA ARG A 18 -8.87 -4.08 6.36
C ARG A 18 -7.56 -4.23 7.14
N VAL A 19 -6.78 -5.27 6.87
CA VAL A 19 -5.45 -5.46 7.48
C VAL A 19 -4.49 -4.35 7.01
N ILE A 20 -4.48 -4.04 5.71
CA ILE A 20 -3.67 -2.95 5.14
C ILE A 20 -4.06 -1.60 5.75
N CYS A 21 -5.36 -1.26 5.79
CA CYS A 21 -5.86 -0.02 6.39
C CYS A 21 -5.45 0.12 7.86
N ARG A 22 -5.50 -0.98 8.63
CA ARG A 22 -5.03 -0.99 10.02
C ARG A 22 -3.53 -0.69 10.10
N ALA A 23 -2.72 -1.33 9.26
CA ALA A 23 -1.29 -1.09 9.21
C ALA A 23 -0.97 0.37 8.82
N ALA A 24 -1.66 0.92 7.82
CA ALA A 24 -1.53 2.32 7.39
C ALA A 24 -1.87 3.30 8.51
N LYS A 25 -2.99 3.08 9.21
CA LYS A 25 -3.38 3.91 10.36
C LYS A 25 -2.32 3.92 11.46
N LEU A 26 -1.78 2.74 11.79
CA LEU A 26 -0.71 2.61 12.79
C LEU A 26 0.54 3.37 12.35
N LEU A 27 0.98 3.17 11.10
CA LEU A 27 2.16 3.86 10.55
C LEU A 27 1.99 5.38 10.54
N ARG A 28 0.81 5.89 10.16
CA ARG A 28 0.53 7.33 10.16
C ARG A 28 0.56 7.92 11.56
N SER A 29 0.02 7.21 12.55
CA SER A 29 -0.03 7.67 13.94
C SER A 29 1.30 7.59 14.69
N ALA A 30 2.22 6.71 14.28
CA ALA A 30 3.52 6.54 14.92
C ALA A 30 4.43 7.75 14.64
N GLN A 31 5.27 8.15 15.60
CA GLN A 31 6.30 9.17 15.34
C GLN A 31 7.40 8.60 14.43
N ALA A 32 7.96 7.45 14.82
CA ALA A 32 8.87 6.68 13.99
C ALA A 32 8.09 5.92 12.91
N LYS A 33 8.61 5.94 11.68
CA LYS A 33 8.03 5.25 10.53
C LYS A 33 8.80 3.97 10.30
N GLU A 34 8.17 2.84 10.63
CA GLU A 34 8.75 1.51 10.44
C GLU A 34 8.81 1.15 8.95
N THR A 35 10.02 0.89 8.45
CA THR A 35 10.23 0.53 7.04
C THR A 35 9.52 -0.78 6.67
N GLU A 36 9.51 -1.82 7.52
CA GLU A 36 8.84 -3.08 7.18
C GLU A 36 7.33 -2.88 7.03
N ARG A 37 6.74 -2.05 7.89
CA ARG A 37 5.31 -1.72 7.83
C ARG A 37 4.98 -0.94 6.57
N LEU A 38 5.82 0.03 6.19
CA LEU A 38 5.67 0.76 4.93
C LEU A 38 5.69 -0.20 3.74
N LEU A 39 6.68 -1.09 3.67
CA LEU A 39 6.80 -2.08 2.61
C LEU A 39 5.58 -3.00 2.57
N PHE A 40 5.13 -3.50 3.72
CA PHE A 40 3.91 -4.32 3.81
C PHE A 40 2.69 -3.61 3.19
N ILE A 41 2.48 -2.34 3.53
CA ILE A 41 1.35 -1.56 3.00
C ILE A 41 1.49 -1.39 1.47
N ILE A 42 2.68 -0.99 1.00
CA ILE A 42 2.93 -0.75 -0.42
C ILE A 42 2.73 -2.03 -1.24
N PHE A 43 3.29 -3.16 -0.80
CA PHE A 43 3.08 -4.45 -1.45
C PHE A 43 1.62 -4.86 -1.39
N GLY A 44 0.98 -4.71 -0.23
CA GLY A 44 -0.42 -5.05 -0.04
C GLY A 44 -1.34 -4.30 -1.00
N LEU A 45 -1.23 -2.97 -1.08
CA LEU A 45 -2.04 -2.14 -1.98
C LEU A 45 -1.79 -2.46 -3.46
N ASN A 46 -0.56 -2.82 -3.83
CA ASN A 46 -0.24 -3.17 -5.21
C ASN A 46 -0.81 -4.52 -5.65
N HIS A 47 -0.80 -5.51 -4.75
CA HIS A 47 -1.29 -6.86 -5.03
C HIS A 47 -2.79 -7.04 -4.75
N LEU A 48 -3.40 -6.14 -3.97
CA LEU A 48 -4.84 -6.21 -3.68
C LEU A 48 -5.70 -6.14 -4.95
N ARG A 49 -5.32 -5.33 -5.95
CA ARG A 49 -6.01 -5.32 -7.25
C ARG A 49 -5.93 -6.65 -8.00
N GLU A 50 -4.87 -7.43 -7.80
CA GLU A 50 -4.70 -8.76 -8.40
C GLU A 50 -5.59 -9.79 -7.71
N TRP A 51 -5.94 -9.56 -6.44
CA TRP A 51 -6.92 -10.38 -5.72
C TRP A 51 -8.36 -10.03 -6.12
N ILE A 52 -8.61 -8.79 -6.52
CA ILE A 52 -9.91 -8.32 -7.02
C ILE A 52 -10.15 -8.82 -8.45
N ALA A 53 -9.19 -8.63 -9.35
CA ALA A 53 -9.25 -9.05 -10.75
C ALA A 53 -8.19 -10.14 -11.01
N PRO A 54 -8.42 -11.39 -10.57
CA PRO A 54 -7.46 -12.48 -10.79
C PRO A 54 -7.28 -12.73 -12.29
N ASP A 55 -6.04 -13.05 -12.68
CA ASP A 55 -5.62 -13.36 -14.05
C ASP A 55 -5.76 -12.24 -15.09
N TYR A 56 -6.38 -11.11 -14.74
CA TYR A 56 -6.46 -9.96 -15.64
C TYR A 56 -5.08 -9.34 -15.87
N LYS A 57 -4.77 -9.13 -17.14
CA LYS A 57 -3.60 -8.38 -17.59
C LYS A 57 -4.10 -7.12 -18.27
N ALA A 58 -3.49 -5.99 -17.95
CA ALA A 58 -3.89 -4.67 -18.44
C ALA A 58 -4.26 -4.68 -19.93
N GLY A 59 -5.37 -4.03 -20.27
CA GLY A 59 -6.02 -4.21 -21.56
C GLY A 59 -7.37 -3.48 -21.66
N LEU A 60 -8.27 -4.03 -22.47
CA LEU A 60 -9.65 -3.54 -22.55
C LEU A 60 -10.49 -4.26 -21.48
N PRO A 61 -10.99 -3.56 -20.45
CA PRO A 61 -11.75 -4.18 -19.38
C PRO A 61 -13.18 -4.56 -19.84
N GLU A 62 -13.63 -5.75 -19.46
CA GLU A 62 -14.97 -6.27 -19.74
C GLU A 62 -15.81 -6.43 -18.46
N THR A 63 -15.16 -6.63 -17.31
CA THR A 63 -15.83 -6.81 -16.00
C THR A 63 -15.61 -5.63 -15.05
N SER A 64 -16.42 -5.53 -13.99
CA SER A 64 -16.26 -4.50 -12.96
C SER A 64 -14.89 -4.50 -12.30
N GLU A 65 -14.36 -5.69 -12.05
CA GLU A 65 -13.08 -5.99 -11.43
C GLU A 65 -11.95 -5.45 -12.32
N GLU A 66 -12.03 -5.69 -13.63
CA GLU A 66 -11.07 -5.21 -14.63
C GLU A 66 -11.16 -3.69 -14.81
N HIS A 67 -12.38 -3.13 -14.81
CA HIS A 67 -12.59 -1.69 -14.84
C HIS A 67 -11.95 -1.01 -13.62
N PHE A 68 -12.11 -1.59 -12.43
CA PHE A 68 -11.45 -1.13 -11.21
C PHE A 68 -9.92 -1.22 -11.35
N PHE A 69 -9.41 -2.34 -11.85
CA PHE A 69 -7.98 -2.56 -12.06
C PHE A 69 -7.35 -1.50 -12.97
N GLU A 70 -8.02 -1.12 -14.06
CA GLU A 70 -7.58 -0.04 -14.95
C GLU A 70 -7.75 1.35 -14.32
N ALA A 71 -8.83 1.56 -13.56
CA ALA A 71 -9.14 2.86 -12.97
C ALA A 71 -8.12 3.26 -11.89
N ILE A 72 -7.78 2.34 -10.98
CA ILE A 72 -6.79 2.62 -9.93
C ILE A 72 -5.41 2.95 -10.50
N TYR A 73 -5.04 2.33 -11.62
CA TYR A 73 -3.75 2.57 -12.28
C TYR A 73 -3.63 3.99 -12.87
N LYS A 74 -4.74 4.72 -13.02
CA LYS A 74 -4.74 6.10 -13.47
C LYS A 74 -4.34 7.08 -12.38
N LEU A 75 -4.47 6.71 -11.10
CA LEU A 75 -4.05 7.53 -9.97
C LEU A 75 -2.53 7.68 -9.93
N ASP A 76 -2.03 8.90 -9.88
CA ASP A 76 -0.59 9.16 -9.80
C ASP A 76 -0.01 8.63 -8.49
N SER A 77 -0.75 8.73 -7.38
CA SER A 77 -0.39 8.09 -6.11
C SER A 77 -0.25 6.58 -6.23
N PHE A 78 -1.14 5.89 -6.97
CA PHE A 78 -0.98 4.46 -7.19
C PHE A 78 0.25 4.16 -8.05
N LYS A 79 0.51 4.93 -9.12
CA LYS A 79 1.71 4.76 -9.95
C LYS A 79 3.00 4.96 -9.13
N LEU A 80 3.01 5.94 -8.22
CA LEU A 80 4.13 6.18 -7.31
C LEU A 80 4.35 4.96 -6.40
N LEU A 81 3.30 4.47 -5.73
CA LEU A 81 3.42 3.28 -4.88
C LEU A 81 3.83 2.04 -5.68
N ASN A 82 3.34 1.90 -6.92
CA ASN A 82 3.70 0.80 -7.82
C ASN A 82 5.17 0.88 -8.24
N ALA A 83 5.69 2.09 -8.52
CA ALA A 83 7.10 2.29 -8.83
C ALA A 83 7.99 1.90 -7.64
N ILE A 84 7.62 2.29 -6.41
CA ILE A 84 8.33 1.89 -5.19
C ILE A 84 8.29 0.36 -5.03
N CYS A 85 7.11 -0.25 -5.13
CA CYS A 85 6.92 -1.70 -5.05
C CYS A 85 7.81 -2.46 -6.03
N ASN A 86 7.80 -2.04 -7.31
CA ASN A 86 8.62 -2.67 -8.36
C ASN A 86 10.12 -2.46 -8.13
N HIS A 87 10.52 -1.28 -7.65
CA HIS A 87 11.90 -0.98 -7.30
C HIS A 87 12.41 -1.89 -6.17
N THR A 88 11.69 -1.96 -5.05
CA THR A 88 12.07 -2.82 -3.92
C THR A 88 12.12 -4.30 -4.33
N LYS A 89 11.18 -4.76 -5.16
CA LYS A 89 11.14 -6.13 -5.66
C LYS A 89 12.34 -6.51 -6.54
N HIS A 90 12.87 -5.57 -7.32
CA HIS A 90 13.89 -5.85 -8.34
C HIS A 90 15.27 -5.22 -8.07
N LEU A 91 15.41 -4.39 -7.03
CA LEU A 91 16.62 -3.62 -6.70
C LEU A 91 17.23 -2.90 -7.91
N ARG A 92 16.39 -2.39 -8.83
CA ARG A 92 16.82 -1.63 -10.01
C ARG A 92 17.11 -0.18 -9.64
N PRO A 93 17.87 0.61 -10.42
CA PRO A 93 17.98 2.05 -10.16
C PRO A 93 16.59 2.71 -10.10
N PHE A 94 16.29 3.43 -9.01
CA PHE A 94 15.09 4.25 -8.90
C PHE A 94 15.36 5.61 -9.54
N SER A 95 14.47 6.08 -10.42
CA SER A 95 14.67 7.33 -11.16
C SER A 95 14.19 8.58 -10.43
N GLY A 96 13.44 8.43 -9.33
CA GLY A 96 12.95 9.55 -8.52
C GLY A 96 13.91 9.93 -7.38
N CYS A 97 13.73 11.13 -6.83
CA CYS A 97 14.40 11.58 -5.62
C CYS A 97 13.72 10.95 -4.40
N VAL A 98 14.37 9.97 -3.78
CA VAL A 98 13.88 9.35 -2.54
C VAL A 98 14.49 10.09 -1.35
N GLU A 99 13.62 10.59 -0.49
CA GLU A 99 14.02 11.30 0.72
C GLU A 99 13.46 10.58 1.94
N THR A 100 14.33 10.36 2.93
CA THR A 100 13.93 9.89 4.26
C THR A 100 14.16 11.02 5.24
N LYS A 101 13.13 11.37 6.01
CA LYS A 101 13.20 12.38 7.05
C LYS A 101 13.60 11.70 8.36
N TYR A 102 14.36 12.42 9.17
CA TYR A 102 14.90 11.99 10.45
C TYR A 102 14.68 13.07 11.52
N GLY A 103 15.29 12.94 12.70
CA GLY A 103 15.29 13.99 13.72
C GLY A 103 14.36 13.78 14.92
N LEU A 104 13.97 12.53 15.19
CA LEU A 104 13.29 12.17 16.43
C LEU A 104 14.26 12.16 17.60
N LYS A 105 13.82 12.62 18.78
CA LYS A 105 14.61 12.53 20.01
C LYS A 105 14.72 11.07 20.46
N ILE A 106 15.78 10.71 21.19
CA ILE A 106 15.97 9.34 21.72
C ILE A 106 14.76 8.87 22.55
N SER A 107 14.10 9.77 23.29
CA SER A 107 12.88 9.45 24.05
C SER A 107 11.66 9.11 23.19
N GLU A 108 11.71 9.40 21.89
CA GLU A 108 10.68 9.16 20.88
C GLU A 108 11.00 7.93 20.01
N TRP A 109 12.13 7.26 20.26
CA TRP A 109 12.52 6.07 19.52
C TRP A 109 11.71 4.86 20.02
N PRO A 110 11.26 3.97 19.12
CA PRO A 110 10.47 2.81 19.49
C PRO A 110 11.28 1.85 20.36
N ASP A 111 12.52 1.58 19.94
CA ASP A 111 13.57 0.93 20.72
C ASP A 111 14.94 1.33 20.16
N ILE A 112 16.01 1.00 20.88
CA ILE A 112 17.38 1.36 20.50
C ILE A 112 17.95 0.38 19.44
N ASP A 113 17.50 -0.87 19.47
CA ASP A 113 18.04 -1.94 18.62
C ASP A 113 17.49 -1.87 17.18
N SER A 114 16.34 -1.21 16.98
CA SER A 114 15.70 -1.00 15.68
C SER A 114 16.25 0.19 14.89
N VAL A 115 17.21 0.93 15.45
CA VAL A 115 17.73 2.16 14.84
C VAL A 115 18.96 1.85 13.99
N ALA A 116 18.86 2.10 12.69
CA ALA A 116 19.95 1.85 11.75
C ALA A 116 21.16 2.79 11.94
N SER A 117 20.93 4.01 12.44
CA SER A 117 21.94 5.04 12.63
C SER A 117 21.61 5.86 13.88
N PHE A 118 22.51 5.90 14.86
CA PHE A 118 22.31 6.75 16.06
C PHE A 118 22.43 8.24 15.75
N ASP A 119 23.15 8.59 14.69
CA ASP A 119 23.32 9.99 14.26
C ASP A 119 22.01 10.55 13.68
N ASP A 120 21.28 9.72 12.92
CA ASP A 120 20.02 10.12 12.28
C ASP A 120 18.79 9.78 13.14
N GLY A 121 18.87 8.72 13.94
CA GLY A 121 17.72 8.11 14.60
C GLY A 121 16.83 7.31 13.63
N PRO A 122 15.66 6.86 14.10
CA PRO A 122 14.71 6.16 13.24
C PRO A 122 14.06 7.13 12.22
N PRO A 123 13.63 6.63 11.05
CA PRO A 123 12.89 7.44 10.08
C PRO A 123 11.65 8.09 10.70
N SER A 124 11.40 9.34 10.37
CA SER A 124 10.21 10.12 10.78
C SER A 124 9.25 10.39 9.62
N GLY A 125 9.68 10.17 8.38
CA GLY A 125 8.86 10.35 7.19
C GLY A 125 9.57 9.89 5.92
N TYR A 126 8.79 9.71 4.85
CA TYR A 126 9.27 9.29 3.55
C TYR A 126 8.62 10.14 2.46
N SER A 127 9.44 10.61 1.52
CA SER A 127 8.95 11.31 0.33
C SER A 127 9.64 10.83 -0.95
N VAL A 128 8.90 10.89 -2.06
CA VAL A 128 9.40 10.62 -3.40
C VAL A 128 9.03 11.79 -4.30
N ASP A 129 10.03 12.44 -4.91
CA ASP A 129 9.83 13.61 -5.77
C ASP A 129 9.00 14.72 -5.08
N GLY A 130 9.22 14.89 -3.77
CA GLY A 130 8.50 15.85 -2.93
C GLY A 130 7.09 15.42 -2.50
N CYS A 131 6.59 14.28 -2.97
CA CYS A 131 5.31 13.71 -2.55
C CYS A 131 5.49 12.88 -1.26
N ASP A 132 4.69 13.15 -0.24
CA ASP A 132 4.67 12.34 0.99
C ASP A 132 4.06 10.96 0.71
N VAL A 133 4.80 9.90 1.01
CA VAL A 133 4.38 8.52 0.70
C VAL A 133 3.14 8.12 1.49
N LEU A 134 2.96 8.66 2.71
CA LEU A 134 1.75 8.38 3.49
C LEU A 134 0.53 9.06 2.89
N ASP A 135 0.67 10.22 2.25
CA ASP A 135 -0.44 10.89 1.57
C ASP A 135 -0.87 10.09 0.33
N ALA A 136 0.10 9.53 -0.42
CA ALA A 136 -0.19 8.61 -1.51
C ALA A 136 -0.90 7.34 -1.02
N ILE A 137 -0.51 6.78 0.13
CA ILE A 137 -1.19 5.64 0.76
C ILE A 137 -2.64 6.00 1.14
N ASP A 138 -2.86 7.17 1.73
CA ASP A 138 -4.20 7.62 2.12
C ASP A 138 -5.11 7.79 0.90
N GLU A 139 -4.61 8.37 -0.19
CA GLU A 139 -5.37 8.50 -1.43
C GLU A 139 -5.73 7.15 -2.03
N VAL A 140 -4.77 6.23 -2.12
CA VAL A 140 -5.00 4.89 -2.70
C VAL A 140 -5.95 4.07 -1.85
N THR A 141 -5.82 4.12 -0.52
CA THR A 141 -6.74 3.43 0.39
C THR A 141 -8.16 3.99 0.30
N ARG A 142 -8.30 5.33 0.22
CA ARG A 142 -9.61 5.95 -0.01
C ARG A 142 -10.24 5.51 -1.31
N PHE A 143 -9.47 5.44 -2.40
CA PHE A 143 -9.98 4.96 -3.69
C PHE A 143 -10.46 3.50 -3.62
N TYR A 144 -9.69 2.60 -2.99
CA TYR A 144 -10.12 1.22 -2.76
C TYR A 144 -11.44 1.15 -1.99
N ASP A 145 -11.57 1.98 -0.95
CA ASP A 145 -12.78 2.02 -0.13
C ASP A 145 -13.98 2.51 -0.97
N GLU A 146 -13.88 3.69 -1.57
CA GLU A 146 -14.97 4.34 -2.30
C GLU A 146 -15.42 3.57 -3.55
N GLU A 147 -14.46 3.06 -4.32
CA GLU A 147 -14.72 2.48 -5.64
C GLU A 147 -14.90 0.95 -5.61
N TRP A 148 -14.58 0.28 -4.51
CA TRP A 148 -14.70 -1.18 -4.42
C TRP A 148 -15.37 -1.69 -3.15
N PHE A 149 -14.81 -1.38 -1.97
CA PHE A 149 -15.23 -2.05 -0.72
C PHE A 149 -16.47 -1.45 -0.04
N SER A 150 -16.69 -0.14 -0.19
CA SER A 150 -17.85 0.59 0.36
C SER A 150 -19.00 0.74 -0.64
N MET A 151 -18.88 0.19 -1.86
CA MET A 151 -20.01 0.18 -2.80
C MET A 151 -21.18 -0.64 -2.23
N PRO A 152 -22.41 -0.09 -2.14
CA PRO A 152 -23.57 -0.89 -1.81
C PRO A 152 -23.71 -1.98 -2.88
N ALA A 153 -23.85 -3.23 -2.43
CA ALA A 153 -23.90 -4.42 -3.28
C ALA A 153 -24.71 -4.15 -4.55
N ARG A 154 -24.03 -4.12 -5.71
CA ARG A 154 -24.69 -4.02 -7.01
C ARG A 154 -25.70 -5.16 -7.05
N ALA A 155 -26.97 -4.83 -7.21
CA ALA A 155 -28.04 -5.80 -7.36
C ALA A 155 -27.62 -6.77 -8.46
N THR A 156 -27.34 -8.01 -8.07
CA THR A 156 -27.09 -9.11 -9.00
C THR A 156 -28.36 -9.28 -9.81
N SER A 157 -28.37 -8.77 -11.05
CA SER A 157 -29.38 -9.17 -12.04
C SER A 157 -29.24 -10.67 -12.23
N LYS A 158 -30.33 -11.36 -11.94
CA LYS A 158 -30.51 -12.80 -12.14
C LYS A 158 -30.36 -13.19 -13.61
#